data_AF-A0A5C3MEE3-F1
#
_entry.id   AF-A0A5C3MEE3-F1
#
_cell.length_a   1.000
_cell.length_b   1.000
_cell.length_c   1.000
_cell.angle_alpha   90.00
_cell.angle_beta   90.00
_cell.angle_gamma   90.00
#
_symmetry.space_group_name_H-M   'P 1'
#
loop_
_entity.id
_entity.type
_entity.pdbx_description
1 polymer ?
#
loop_
_entity_poly.entity_id
_entity_poly.type
_entity_poly.pdbx_seq_one_letter_code
_entity_poly.pdbx_strand_id
1 'polypeptide(L)'
;MDRSRNLLDIAKTAGGSGEVREVVWGNVLDNGWRAGAFDYAISIATIHHLATPQRRRLAVQRLLQAVSPCHGRVLIYVWAIEQDELSKRQIPTANTEAQTSTGKDVVVPWVKQSASNKSTPGQEPQVFNRYYHMFAKGELAGIVLDAAWEMGLKVGPKPDDTTEHREGIEIVQDGWERSNYYVELRRWETR
;
A
#
# COMPACT_ATOMS: atom_id res chain seq x y z
N MET A 1 -9.20 -3.10 -7.27
CA MET A 1 -9.59 -4.17 -6.32
C MET A 1 -9.69 -3.57 -4.93
N ASP A 2 -10.66 -3.96 -4.10
CA ASP A 2 -10.77 -3.54 -2.69
C ASP A 2 -11.50 -4.60 -1.87
N ARG A 3 -11.32 -4.59 -0.54
CA ARG A 3 -11.99 -5.50 0.39
C ARG A 3 -13.38 -5.02 0.81
N SER A 4 -13.64 -3.72 0.66
CA SER A 4 -14.89 -3.04 0.97
C SER A 4 -15.81 -3.00 -0.25
N ARG A 5 -16.90 -3.78 -0.20
CA ARG A 5 -17.93 -3.77 -1.25
C ARG A 5 -18.50 -2.37 -1.47
N ASN A 6 -18.78 -1.65 -0.37
CA ASN A 6 -19.34 -0.30 -0.43
C ASN A 6 -18.40 0.69 -1.16
N LEU A 7 -17.08 0.57 -0.98
CA LEU A 7 -16.13 1.43 -1.70
C LEU A 7 -16.06 1.05 -3.18
N LEU A 8 -16.18 -0.24 -3.51
CA LEU A 8 -16.23 -0.69 -4.91
C LEU A 8 -17.47 -0.19 -5.63
N ASP A 9 -18.62 -0.18 -4.96
CA ASP A 9 -19.86 0.35 -5.53
C ASP A 9 -19.73 1.84 -5.87
N ILE A 10 -19.08 2.63 -4.99
CA ILE A 10 -18.78 4.05 -5.25
C ILE A 10 -17.75 4.18 -6.39
N ALA A 11 -16.68 3.40 -6.34
CA ALA A 11 -15.58 3.47 -7.31
C ALA A 11 -16.04 3.11 -8.73
N LYS A 12 -17.00 2.20 -8.87
CA LYS A 12 -17.55 1.74 -10.16
C LYS A 12 -18.06 2.90 -11.02
N THR A 13 -18.60 3.96 -10.40
CA THR A 13 -19.19 5.11 -11.10
C THR A 13 -18.54 6.44 -10.74
N ALA A 14 -17.33 6.43 -10.18
CA ALA A 14 -16.62 7.65 -9.76
C ALA A 14 -16.28 8.59 -10.94
N GLY A 15 -15.81 9.81 -10.66
CA GLY A 15 -15.23 10.69 -11.70
C GLY A 15 -16.20 11.41 -12.65
N GLY A 16 -17.53 11.26 -12.49
CA GLY A 16 -18.53 12.10 -13.15
C GLY A 16 -18.69 11.93 -14.67
N SER A 17 -17.88 11.08 -15.31
CA SER A 17 -17.90 10.84 -16.76
C SER A 17 -19.01 9.91 -17.24
N GLY A 18 -19.79 9.31 -16.34
CA GLY A 18 -20.79 8.28 -16.66
C GLY A 18 -20.17 6.92 -17.04
N GLU A 19 -18.84 6.82 -17.07
CA GLU A 19 -18.13 5.58 -17.39
C GLU A 19 -18.17 4.59 -16.22
N VAL A 20 -18.35 3.31 -16.56
CA VAL A 20 -18.34 2.21 -15.62
C VAL A 20 -16.92 1.65 -15.53
N ARG A 21 -16.33 1.69 -14.33
CA ARG A 21 -15.00 1.13 -14.06
C ARG A 21 -15.08 -0.34 -13.70
N GLU A 22 -14.07 -1.09 -14.13
CA GLU A 22 -13.87 -2.46 -13.69
C GLU A 22 -13.41 -2.49 -12.23
N VAL A 23 -14.21 -3.13 -11.39
CA VAL A 23 -13.96 -3.25 -9.96
C VAL A 23 -14.02 -4.72 -9.56
N VAL A 24 -13.09 -5.14 -8.71
CA VAL A 24 -12.99 -6.52 -8.23
C VAL A 24 -13.00 -6.51 -6.71
N TRP A 25 -13.91 -7.29 -6.14
CA TRP A 25 -13.92 -7.56 -4.71
C TRP A 25 -12.87 -8.62 -4.38
N GLY A 26 -11.92 -8.28 -3.51
CA GLY A 26 -10.82 -9.17 -3.18
C GLY A 26 -10.02 -8.69 -1.98
N ASN A 27 -9.08 -9.53 -1.55
CA ASN A 27 -8.13 -9.20 -0.51
C ASN A 27 -6.74 -9.01 -1.14
N VAL A 28 -6.02 -7.97 -0.71
CA VAL A 28 -4.66 -7.65 -1.20
C VAL A 28 -3.65 -8.78 -0.93
N LEU A 29 -3.98 -9.73 -0.05
CA LEU A 29 -3.13 -10.88 0.25
C LEU A 29 -3.39 -12.09 -0.66
N ASP A 30 -4.51 -12.10 -1.37
CA ASP A 30 -4.90 -13.21 -2.24
C ASP A 30 -4.07 -13.17 -3.53
N ASN A 31 -3.87 -14.34 -4.12
CA ASN A 31 -3.17 -14.50 -5.40
C ASN A 31 -4.18 -14.58 -6.56
N GLY A 32 -5.04 -13.56 -6.69
CA GLY A 32 -6.16 -13.57 -7.64
C GLY A 32 -5.79 -13.27 -9.09
N TRP A 33 -4.54 -12.91 -9.36
CA TRP A 33 -4.08 -12.47 -10.68
C TRP A 33 -3.07 -13.45 -11.26
N ARG A 34 -3.11 -13.63 -12.58
CA ARG A 34 -2.04 -14.33 -13.31
C ARG A 34 -0.73 -13.56 -13.11
N ALA A 35 0.37 -14.30 -12.93
CA ALA A 35 1.68 -13.67 -12.83
C ALA A 35 2.00 -12.88 -14.10
N GLY A 36 2.55 -11.67 -13.95
CA GLY A 36 2.90 -10.81 -15.08
C GLY A 36 1.70 -10.28 -15.88
N ALA A 37 0.50 -10.25 -15.30
CA ALA A 37 -0.70 -9.82 -16.00
C ALA A 37 -0.77 -8.30 -16.27
N PHE A 38 -0.04 -7.48 -15.51
CA PHE A 38 -0.15 -6.03 -15.57
C PHE A 38 1.19 -5.34 -15.86
N ASP A 39 1.14 -4.21 -16.56
CA ASP A 39 2.32 -3.35 -16.74
C ASP A 39 2.57 -2.48 -15.51
N TYR A 40 1.50 -2.07 -14.81
CA TYR A 40 1.54 -1.16 -13.68
C TYR A 40 0.63 -1.64 -12.55
N ALA A 41 1.06 -1.44 -11.30
CA ALA A 41 0.22 -1.62 -10.11
C ALA A 41 0.42 -0.48 -9.11
N ILE A 42 -0.66 -0.10 -8.42
CA ILE A 42 -0.62 0.90 -7.35
C ILE A 42 -1.22 0.33 -6.06
N SER A 43 -0.62 0.68 -4.92
CA SER A 43 -1.12 0.37 -3.58
C SER A 43 -1.04 1.61 -2.71
N ILE A 44 -2.10 2.41 -2.73
CA ILE A 44 -2.17 3.70 -2.04
C ILE A 44 -2.93 3.52 -0.73
N ALA A 45 -2.30 3.87 0.39
CA ALA A 45 -2.90 3.84 1.72
C ALA A 45 -3.58 2.49 2.07
N THR A 46 -2.97 1.38 1.65
CA THR A 46 -3.58 0.05 1.78
C THR A 46 -2.85 -0.82 2.81
N ILE A 47 -1.54 -1.07 2.61
CA ILE A 47 -0.82 -2.08 3.40
C ILE A 47 -0.56 -1.66 4.85
N HIS A 48 -0.65 -0.38 5.19
CA HIS A 48 -0.57 0.08 6.58
C HIS A 48 -1.76 -0.39 7.45
N HIS A 49 -2.83 -0.92 6.84
CA HIS A 49 -3.95 -1.53 7.56
C HIS A 49 -3.67 -2.98 8.01
N LEU A 50 -2.54 -3.56 7.58
CA LEU A 50 -2.21 -4.96 7.88
C LEU A 50 -1.36 -5.03 9.15
N ALA A 51 -1.88 -5.71 10.17
CA ALA A 51 -1.30 -5.72 11.52
C ALA A 51 0.11 -6.30 11.61
N THR A 52 0.36 -7.40 10.91
CA THR A 52 1.62 -8.13 11.05
C THR A 52 2.59 -7.78 9.93
N PRO A 53 3.91 -7.68 10.19
CA PRO A 53 4.93 -7.50 9.16
C PRO A 53 4.84 -8.52 8.01
N GLN A 54 4.56 -9.79 8.33
CA GLN A 54 4.45 -10.88 7.36
C GLN A 54 3.34 -10.63 6.33
N ARG A 55 2.20 -10.09 6.76
CA ARG A 55 1.09 -9.72 5.86
C ARG A 55 1.44 -8.51 5.00
N ARG A 56 2.16 -7.52 5.54
CA ARG A 56 2.63 -6.36 4.76
C ARG A 56 3.58 -6.80 3.66
N ARG A 57 4.55 -7.66 3.99
CA ARG A 57 5.47 -8.27 3.02
C ARG A 57 4.74 -9.10 1.97
N LEU A 58 3.80 -9.96 2.37
CA LEU A 58 3.00 -10.75 1.46
C LEU A 58 2.21 -9.88 0.46
N ALA A 59 1.64 -8.76 0.92
CA ALA A 59 0.96 -7.82 0.03
C ALA A 59 1.90 -7.24 -1.04
N VAL A 60 3.15 -6.91 -0.67
CA VAL A 60 4.18 -6.47 -1.63
C VAL A 60 4.51 -7.59 -2.62
N GLN A 61 4.67 -8.83 -2.15
CA GLN A 61 4.90 -9.99 -3.01
C GLN A 61 3.77 -10.18 -4.03
N ARG A 62 2.50 -9.98 -3.63
CA ARG A 62 1.36 -10.04 -4.56
C ARG A 62 1.41 -8.96 -5.63
N LEU A 63 1.83 -7.74 -5.29
CA LEU A 63 2.02 -6.68 -6.28
C LEU A 63 3.12 -7.03 -7.28
N LEU A 64 4.28 -7.47 -6.79
CA LEU A 64 5.43 -7.85 -7.63
C LEU A 64 5.14 -9.04 -8.55
N GLN A 65 4.35 -10.00 -8.07
CA GLN A 65 3.92 -11.15 -8.86
C GLN A 65 2.91 -10.76 -9.95
N ALA A 66 2.00 -9.82 -9.66
CA ALA A 66 0.95 -9.42 -10.57
C ALA A 66 1.49 -8.60 -11.77
N VAL A 67 2.58 -7.86 -11.59
CA VAL A 67 3.17 -7.05 -12.66
C VAL A 67 4.18 -7.84 -13.52
N SER A 68 4.35 -7.42 -14.77
CA SER A 68 5.27 -8.04 -15.74
C SER A 68 6.69 -8.16 -15.18
N PRO A 69 7.34 -9.35 -15.24
CA PRO A 69 8.73 -9.51 -14.84
C PRO A 69 9.69 -8.69 -15.71
N CYS A 70 9.36 -8.42 -16.98
CA CYS A 70 10.27 -7.75 -17.90
C CYS A 70 10.37 -6.23 -17.68
N HIS A 71 9.24 -5.58 -17.34
CA HIS A 71 9.13 -4.11 -17.32
C HIS A 71 8.09 -3.56 -16.31
N GLY A 72 7.48 -4.43 -15.50
CA GLY A 72 6.38 -4.06 -14.62
C GLY A 72 6.77 -2.98 -13.61
N ARG A 73 5.88 -2.04 -13.31
CA ARG A 73 6.11 -1.01 -12.30
C ARG A 73 5.10 -1.03 -11.17
N VAL A 74 5.56 -0.74 -9.96
CA VAL A 74 4.72 -0.73 -8.76
C VAL A 74 4.93 0.57 -7.98
N LEU A 75 3.85 1.25 -7.60
CA LEU A 75 3.89 2.39 -6.69
C LEU A 75 3.16 2.06 -5.39
N ILE A 76 3.82 2.26 -4.25
CA ILE A 76 3.24 2.00 -2.92
C ILE A 76 3.32 3.27 -2.09
N TYR A 77 2.22 3.66 -1.44
CA TYR A 77 2.15 4.78 -0.49
C TYR A 77 1.60 4.30 0.87
N VAL A 78 2.26 4.68 1.96
CA VAL A 78 1.88 4.33 3.34
C VAL A 78 2.00 5.53 4.28
N TRP A 79 1.33 5.48 5.43
CA TRP A 79 1.38 6.58 6.39
C TRP A 79 2.73 6.58 7.11
N ALA A 80 3.36 7.75 7.20
CA ALA A 80 4.63 7.96 7.90
C ALA A 80 4.40 8.33 9.38
N ILE A 81 5.31 8.00 10.28
CA ILE A 81 5.27 8.51 11.66
C ILE A 81 5.32 10.04 11.66
N GLU A 82 6.17 10.62 10.81
CA GLU A 82 6.30 12.06 10.61
C GLU A 82 5.04 12.62 9.94
N GLN A 83 4.41 13.58 10.62
CA GLN A 83 3.21 14.28 10.13
C GLN A 83 3.55 15.74 9.85
N ASP A 84 3.03 16.28 8.76
CA ASP A 84 3.10 17.69 8.40
C ASP A 84 2.03 18.52 9.12
N GLU A 85 2.21 19.84 9.15
CA GLU A 85 1.30 20.80 9.79
C GLU A 85 -0.12 20.78 9.19
N LEU A 86 -0.24 20.32 7.94
CA LEU A 86 -1.51 20.17 7.22
C LEU A 86 -2.23 18.85 7.56
N SER A 87 -1.59 17.96 8.30
CA SER A 87 -2.19 16.69 8.69
C SER A 87 -3.32 16.93 9.69
N LYS A 88 -4.54 16.60 9.28
CA LYS A 88 -5.72 16.61 10.17
C LYS A 88 -5.75 15.42 11.14
N ARG A 89 -4.71 14.59 11.16
CA ARG A 89 -4.67 13.34 11.93
C ARG A 89 -4.16 13.63 13.33
N GLN A 90 -5.00 13.36 14.33
CA GLN A 90 -4.53 13.30 15.71
C GLN A 90 -3.97 11.89 15.96
N ILE A 91 -2.66 11.74 15.80
CA ILE A 91 -1.98 10.48 16.13
C ILE A 91 -1.53 10.58 17.59
N PRO A 92 -1.94 9.66 18.48
CA PRO A 92 -1.60 9.72 19.91
C PRO A 92 -0.09 9.75 20.24
N THR A 93 0.77 9.50 19.24
CA THR A 93 2.21 9.26 19.41
C THR A 93 3.11 10.43 19.00
N ALA A 94 2.56 11.63 18.75
CA ALA A 94 3.33 12.78 18.27
C ALA A 94 4.42 13.30 19.26
N ASN A 95 4.45 12.81 20.50
CA ASN A 95 5.36 13.28 21.55
C ASN A 95 6.64 12.42 21.71
N THR A 96 7.10 11.70 20.68
CA THR A 96 8.35 10.92 20.82
C THR A 96 9.29 11.16 19.65
N GLU A 97 10.20 12.11 19.84
CA GLU A 97 11.31 12.50 18.96
C GLU A 97 12.39 11.40 18.78
N ALA A 98 12.17 10.20 19.30
CA ALA A 98 13.07 9.09 19.04
C ALA A 98 12.88 8.61 17.59
N GLN A 99 13.88 8.84 16.75
CA GLN A 99 14.04 8.17 15.45
C GLN A 99 14.12 6.66 15.71
N THR A 100 12.97 5.98 15.69
CA THR A 100 12.91 4.53 15.75
C THR A 100 13.15 3.97 14.36
N SER A 101 13.96 2.92 14.25
CA SER A 101 14.13 2.17 13.00
C SER A 101 12.89 1.35 12.62
N THR A 102 11.92 1.25 13.53
CA THR A 102 10.69 0.47 13.38
C THR A 102 9.46 1.38 13.50
N GLY A 103 8.43 1.02 12.74
CA GLY A 103 7.13 1.67 12.76
C GLY A 103 6.39 1.54 14.08
N LYS A 104 5.28 2.25 14.20
CA LYS A 104 4.43 2.26 15.40
C LYS A 104 3.00 1.83 15.06
N ASP A 105 2.47 0.93 15.86
CA ASP A 105 1.08 0.50 15.77
C ASP A 105 0.18 1.49 16.52
N VAL A 106 -0.88 1.95 15.86
CA VAL A 106 -1.83 2.91 16.41
C VAL A 106 -3.27 2.48 16.16
N VAL A 107 -4.15 2.96 17.02
CA VAL A 107 -5.60 2.79 16.89
C VAL A 107 -6.20 4.17 16.64
N VAL A 108 -6.84 4.34 15.48
CA VAL A 108 -7.44 5.60 15.07
C VAL A 108 -8.97 5.49 15.20
N PRO A 109 -9.62 6.39 15.96
CA PRO A 109 -11.07 6.48 16.02
C PRO A 109 -11.64 6.86 14.64
N TRP A 110 -12.54 6.04 14.12
CA TRP A 110 -13.23 6.26 12.85
C TRP A 110 -14.74 6.30 13.07
N VAL A 111 -15.36 7.42 12.74
CA VAL A 111 -16.81 7.59 12.84
C VAL A 111 -17.48 6.98 11.61
N LYS A 112 -18.39 6.02 11.82
CA LYS A 112 -19.22 5.50 10.73
C LYS A 112 -20.27 6.55 10.37
N GLN A 113 -20.12 7.15 9.19
CA GLN A 113 -21.19 8.00 8.65
C GLN A 113 -22.43 7.13 8.40
N SER A 114 -23.55 7.48 9.05
CA SER A 114 -24.82 6.78 8.84
C SER A 114 -25.36 7.12 7.45
N ALA A 115 -25.75 6.09 6.69
CA ALA A 115 -26.31 6.26 5.35
C ALA A 115 -27.66 7.00 5.32
N SER A 116 -28.26 7.28 6.49
CA SER A 116 -29.46 8.09 6.63
C SER A 116 -29.12 9.45 7.22
N ASN A 117 -29.43 10.52 6.49
CA ASN A 117 -29.66 11.88 7.01
C ASN A 117 -30.89 11.97 7.95
N LYS A 118 -31.40 10.83 8.44
CA LYS A 118 -32.35 10.77 9.55
C LYS A 118 -31.55 10.50 10.82
N SER A 119 -30.87 11.54 11.29
CA SER A 119 -30.40 11.57 12.68
C SER A 119 -31.64 11.61 13.57
N THR A 120 -31.97 10.47 14.19
CA THR A 120 -32.91 10.47 15.31
C THR A 120 -32.26 11.33 16.41
N PRO A 121 -32.95 12.33 16.98
CA PRO A 121 -32.39 13.13 18.06
C PRO A 121 -31.97 12.20 19.21
N GLY A 122 -30.68 12.20 19.56
CA GLY A 122 -30.12 11.40 20.67
C GLY A 122 -29.30 10.17 20.29
N GLN A 123 -29.09 9.85 19.01
CA GLN A 123 -28.19 8.76 18.61
C GLN A 123 -26.75 9.26 18.45
N GLU A 124 -25.86 8.86 19.36
CA GLU A 124 -24.44 9.21 19.28
C GLU A 124 -23.76 8.59 18.04
N PRO A 125 -22.79 9.30 17.42
CA PRO A 125 -22.04 8.76 16.29
C PRO A 125 -21.30 7.48 16.71
N GLN A 126 -21.52 6.39 15.98
CA GLN A 126 -20.81 5.14 16.26
C GLN A 126 -19.33 5.27 15.86
N VAL A 127 -18.46 5.28 16.86
CA VAL A 127 -17.00 5.30 16.69
C VAL A 127 -16.47 3.86 16.65
N PHE A 128 -15.73 3.55 15.59
CA PHE A 128 -15.01 2.29 15.45
C PHE A 128 -13.51 2.56 15.48
N ASN A 129 -12.79 1.77 16.26
CA ASN A 129 -11.35 1.86 16.35
C ASN A 129 -10.70 1.04 15.23
N ARG A 130 -9.93 1.69 14.36
CA ARG A 130 -9.24 1.04 13.23
C ARG A 130 -7.74 0.98 13.50
N TYR A 131 -7.16 -0.18 13.24
CA TYR A 131 -5.72 -0.38 13.33
C TYR A 131 -5.00 0.28 12.14
N TYR A 132 -3.86 0.90 12.44
CA TYR A 132 -2.88 1.36 11.46
C TYR A 132 -1.46 1.07 11.95
N HIS A 133 -0.59 0.76 11.00
CA HIS A 133 0.85 0.75 11.18
C HIS A 133 1.45 2.03 10.60
N MET A 134 1.98 2.90 11.44
CA MET A 134 2.70 4.11 11.05
C MET A 134 4.14 3.74 10.73
N PHE A 135 4.55 3.90 9.47
CA PHE A 135 5.87 3.48 9.01
C PHE A 135 6.96 4.44 9.46
N ALA A 136 8.10 3.90 9.90
CA ALA A 136 9.33 4.65 10.11
C ALA A 136 10.07 4.89 8.78
N LYS A 137 11.00 5.86 8.77
CA LYS A 137 11.88 6.11 7.63
C LYS A 137 12.64 4.85 7.23
N GLY A 138 12.57 4.50 5.93
CA GLY A 138 13.26 3.33 5.36
C GLY A 138 12.57 1.98 5.59
N GLU A 139 11.56 1.91 6.46
CA GLU A 139 10.86 0.66 6.75
C GLU A 139 10.14 0.10 5.51
N LEU A 140 9.48 0.98 4.73
CA LEU A 140 8.78 0.56 3.52
C LEU A 140 9.75 -0.04 2.49
N ALA A 141 10.89 0.61 2.26
CA ALA A 141 11.93 0.10 1.38
C ALA A 141 12.46 -1.25 1.91
N GLY A 142 12.70 -1.38 3.22
CA GLY A 142 13.10 -2.64 3.85
C GLY A 142 12.11 -3.79 3.59
N ILE A 143 10.80 -3.55 3.72
CA ILE A 143 9.77 -4.57 3.41
C ILE A 143 9.82 -4.99 1.93
N VAL A 144 10.07 -4.05 1.02
CA VAL A 144 10.22 -4.37 -0.42
C VAL A 144 11.44 -5.25 -0.65
N LEU A 145 12.58 -4.93 -0.03
CA LEU A 145 13.81 -5.71 -0.16
C LEU A 145 13.63 -7.12 0.38
N ASP A 146 13.04 -7.26 1.57
CA ASP A 146 12.67 -8.56 2.14
C ASP A 146 11.75 -9.36 1.20
N ALA A 147 10.71 -8.71 0.66
CA ALA A 147 9.77 -9.34 -0.25
C ALA A 147 10.46 -9.86 -1.51
N ALA A 148 11.34 -9.05 -2.10
CA ALA A 148 12.12 -9.43 -3.29
C ALA A 148 13.06 -10.60 -2.99
N TRP A 149 13.79 -10.55 -1.88
CA TRP A 149 14.69 -11.63 -1.47
C TRP A 149 13.96 -12.95 -1.24
N GLU A 150 12.82 -12.93 -0.54
CA GLU A 150 12.00 -14.13 -0.33
C GLU A 150 11.42 -14.71 -1.63
N MET A 151 11.21 -13.86 -2.64
CA MET A 151 10.80 -14.29 -3.98
C MET A 151 11.98 -14.75 -4.86
N GLY A 152 13.22 -14.70 -4.37
CA GLY A 152 14.41 -15.04 -5.15
C GLY A 152 14.82 -13.99 -6.19
N LEU A 153 14.27 -12.78 -6.08
CA LEU A 153 14.54 -11.67 -7.00
C LEU A 153 15.85 -10.97 -6.65
N LYS A 154 16.61 -10.56 -7.67
CA LYS A 154 17.77 -9.69 -7.50
C LYS A 154 17.33 -8.26 -7.23
N VAL A 155 18.10 -7.54 -6.43
CA VAL A 155 17.88 -6.12 -6.13
C VAL A 155 18.95 -5.29 -6.81
N GLY A 156 18.54 -4.28 -7.55
CA GLY A 156 19.43 -3.36 -8.27
C GLY A 156 18.94 -3.11 -9.70
N PRO A 157 19.68 -2.28 -10.47
CA PRO A 157 19.37 -2.05 -11.88
C PRO A 157 19.53 -3.35 -12.68
N LYS A 158 18.85 -3.42 -13.83
CA LYS A 158 19.02 -4.52 -14.78
C LYS A 158 20.47 -4.56 -15.25
N PRO A 159 21.17 -5.71 -15.18
CA PRO A 159 22.52 -5.83 -15.71
C PRO A 159 22.52 -5.76 -17.24
N ASP A 160 23.54 -5.13 -17.82
CA ASP A 160 23.64 -4.88 -19.27
C ASP A 160 23.92 -6.14 -20.10
N ASP A 161 24.65 -7.12 -19.54
CA ASP A 161 25.08 -8.31 -20.25
C ASP A 161 25.09 -9.53 -19.32
N THR A 162 24.10 -10.40 -19.48
CA THR A 162 24.07 -11.70 -18.79
C THR A 162 23.55 -12.76 -19.74
N THR A 163 24.22 -13.90 -19.80
CA THR A 163 23.77 -15.10 -20.52
C THR A 163 22.83 -15.99 -19.70
N GLU A 164 22.60 -15.63 -18.43
CA GLU A 164 21.72 -16.34 -17.52
C GLU A 164 20.38 -15.60 -17.37
N HIS A 165 19.28 -16.36 -17.42
CA HIS A 165 17.97 -15.85 -17.07
C HIS A 165 17.92 -15.49 -15.58
N ARG A 166 17.72 -14.20 -15.30
CA ARG A 166 17.61 -13.64 -13.95
C ARG A 166 16.45 -12.66 -13.93
N GLU A 167 15.77 -12.62 -12.79
CA GLU A 167 14.72 -11.63 -12.53
C GLU A 167 15.10 -10.77 -11.33
N GLY A 168 14.67 -9.51 -11.34
CA GLY A 168 14.92 -8.61 -10.24
C GLY A 168 13.94 -7.46 -10.14
N ILE A 169 14.24 -6.59 -9.17
CA ILE A 169 13.61 -5.31 -8.96
C ILE A 169 14.67 -4.21 -8.81
N GLU A 170 14.31 -3.02 -9.24
CA GLU A 170 15.01 -1.78 -8.97
C GLU A 170 14.07 -0.86 -8.18
N ILE A 171 14.54 -0.29 -7.07
CA ILE A 171 13.88 0.86 -6.45
C ILE A 171 14.25 2.07 -7.30
N VAL A 172 13.31 2.52 -8.13
CA VAL A 172 13.52 3.67 -9.02
C VAL A 172 13.56 4.96 -8.22
N GLN A 173 12.68 5.05 -7.22
CA GLN A 173 12.55 6.21 -6.36
C GLN A 173 11.90 5.78 -5.04
N ASP A 174 12.35 6.35 -3.93
CA ASP A 174 11.66 6.29 -2.66
C ASP A 174 11.78 7.64 -1.93
N GLY A 175 10.86 7.90 -1.01
CA GLY A 175 10.88 9.17 -0.31
C GLY A 175 9.71 9.39 0.62
N TRP A 176 9.64 10.62 1.13
CA TRP A 176 8.56 11.09 1.99
C TRP A 176 7.85 12.25 1.30
N GLU A 177 6.52 12.25 1.33
CA GLU A 177 5.67 13.31 0.82
C GLU A 177 4.41 13.47 1.68
N ARG A 178 4.22 14.67 2.24
CA ARG A 178 2.99 15.11 2.93
C ARG A 178 2.46 14.06 3.92
N SER A 179 3.29 13.65 4.87
CA SER A 179 2.97 12.65 5.90
C SER A 179 2.89 11.20 5.43
N ASN A 180 3.44 10.88 4.25
CA ASN A 180 3.43 9.53 3.70
C ASN A 180 4.83 9.14 3.19
N TYR A 181 5.20 7.88 3.38
CA TYR A 181 6.32 7.28 2.68
C TYR A 181 5.83 6.63 1.38
N TYR A 182 6.66 6.68 0.34
CA TYR A 182 6.38 6.01 -0.93
C TYR A 182 7.61 5.32 -1.50
N VAL A 183 7.36 4.35 -2.37
CA VAL A 183 8.37 3.67 -3.17
C VAL A 183 7.82 3.34 -4.56
N GLU A 184 8.59 3.67 -5.60
CA GLU A 184 8.40 3.23 -6.98
C GLU A 184 9.40 2.12 -7.32
N LEU A 185 8.88 1.01 -7.83
CA LEU A 185 9.65 -0.17 -8.21
C LEU A 185 9.55 -0.42 -9.70
N ARG A 186 10.61 -0.95 -10.29
CA ARG A 186 10.63 -1.52 -11.63
C ARG A 186 11.11 -2.97 -11.58
N ARG A 187 10.35 -3.87 -12.17
CA ARG A 187 10.75 -5.25 -12.44
C ARG A 187 11.58 -5.32 -13.72
N TRP A 188 12.54 -6.23 -13.73
CA TRP A 188 13.32 -6.56 -14.91
C TRP A 188 13.60 -8.05 -14.98
N GLU A 189 13.78 -8.55 -16.20
CA GLU A 189 14.30 -9.88 -16.47
C GLU A 189 15.41 -9.80 -17.53
N THR A 190 16.37 -10.72 -17.46
CA THR A 190 17.37 -10.96 -18.49
C THR A 190 16.98 -12.16 -19.34
N ARG A 191 17.41 -12.17 -20.60
CA ARG A 191 17.15 -13.27 -21.54
C ARG A 191 18.09 -14.43 -21.30
#